data_AF-A0A8T1VBM8-F1
#
_entry.id   AF-A0A8T1VBM8-F1
#
_cell.length_a   1.000
_cell.length_b   1.000
_cell.length_c   1.000
_cell.angle_alpha   90.00
_cell.angle_beta   90.00
_cell.angle_gamma   90.00
#
_symmetry.space_group_name_H-M   'P 1'
#
loop_
_entity.id
_entity.type
_entity.pdbx_description
1 polymer ?
#
loop_
_entity_poly.entity_id
_entity_poly.type
_entity_poly.pdbx_seq_one_letter_code
_entity_poly.pdbx_strand_id
1 'polypeptide(L)'
;MEVMPRVQRLIVVVNVLEFKYRATGYGIYLYDMVSPILKAYPNKFNLYTIKEELNIYIHSKVVVIDDVDTFESPDGVIVNKLARDFRIRKFQEMTGLGYDELTLKEAFYSFESAASNVSTILQHLEVSYHAYYLTFTNFIRQNMNPQDACT
;
A
#
# COMPACT_ATOMS: atom_id res chain seq x y z
N MET A 1 4.19 7.00 14.69
CA MET A 1 3.16 7.13 13.62
C MET A 1 2.56 8.54 13.64
N GLU A 2 3.40 9.56 13.48
CA GLU A 2 3.01 10.97 13.70
C GLU A 2 2.21 11.58 12.53
N VAL A 3 2.31 10.97 11.34
CA VAL A 3 1.77 11.51 10.08
C VAL A 3 0.35 10.99 9.76
N MET A 4 0.00 9.78 10.22
CA MET A 4 -1.30 9.13 9.93
C MET A 4 -2.55 9.93 10.36
N PRO A 5 -2.53 10.72 11.47
CA PRO A 5 -3.66 11.58 11.80
C PRO A 5 -3.94 12.66 10.75
N ARG A 6 -2.90 13.19 10.10
CA ARG A 6 -3.00 14.30 9.12
C ARG A 6 -3.41 13.82 7.73
N VAL A 7 -2.89 12.67 7.31
CA VAL A 7 -3.21 12.08 6.01
C VAL A 7 -4.68 11.65 5.96
N GLN A 8 -5.33 11.90 4.82
CA GLN A 8 -6.71 11.46 4.61
C GLN A 8 -6.80 9.95 4.41
N ARG A 9 -6.06 9.40 3.43
CA ARG A 9 -5.84 7.95 3.36
C ARG A 9 -4.50 7.60 2.70
N LEU A 10 -4.04 6.40 3.02
CA LEU A 10 -2.84 5.76 2.50
C LEU A 10 -3.26 4.48 1.78
N ILE A 11 -2.98 4.42 0.48
CA ILE A 11 -3.16 3.22 -0.33
C ILE A 11 -1.79 2.62 -0.61
N VAL A 12 -1.66 1.32 -0.36
CA VAL A 12 -0.45 0.57 -0.70
C VAL A 12 -0.85 -0.58 -1.61
N VAL A 13 -0.20 -0.68 -2.76
CA VAL A 13 -0.32 -1.81 -3.68
C VAL A 13 0.99 -2.58 -3.64
N VAL A 14 0.92 -3.80 -3.12
CA VAL A 14 2.07 -4.71 -3.05
C VAL A 14 1.90 -5.84 -4.06
N ASN A 15 3.00 -6.56 -4.31
CA ASN A 15 2.92 -7.74 -5.15
C ASN A 15 2.23 -8.90 -4.44
N VAL A 16 1.74 -9.84 -5.24
CA VAL A 16 1.39 -11.17 -4.77
C VAL A 16 2.64 -11.80 -4.19
N LEU A 17 2.53 -12.27 -2.94
CA LEU A 17 3.58 -13.05 -2.34
C LEU A 17 3.58 -14.45 -2.91
N GLU A 18 4.46 -14.70 -3.88
CA GLU A 18 4.78 -16.06 -4.29
C GLU A 18 5.12 -16.91 -3.06
N PHE A 19 4.79 -18.19 -3.12
CA PHE A 19 4.99 -19.14 -2.02
C PHE A 19 6.42 -19.11 -1.47
N LYS A 20 7.43 -18.90 -2.34
CA LYS A 20 8.84 -18.77 -1.95
C LYS A 20 9.07 -17.61 -0.97
N TYR A 21 8.43 -16.46 -1.17
CA TYR A 21 8.57 -15.31 -0.27
C TYR A 21 7.82 -15.49 1.05
N ARG A 22 6.71 -16.23 1.06
CA ARG A 22 6.02 -16.62 2.30
C ARG A 22 6.91 -17.52 3.17
N ALA A 23 7.63 -18.45 2.54
CA ALA A 23 8.56 -19.35 3.22
C ALA A 23 9.82 -18.65 3.77
N THR A 24 10.25 -17.53 3.16
CA THR A 24 11.39 -16.72 3.63
C THR A 24 10.97 -15.61 4.60
N GLY A 25 9.86 -15.77 5.33
CA GLY A 25 9.50 -14.85 6.41
C GLY A 25 8.99 -13.48 5.98
N TYR A 26 8.81 -13.21 4.69
CA TYR A 26 8.21 -11.93 4.27
C TYR A 26 6.81 -11.77 4.87
N GLY A 27 6.04 -12.85 4.98
CA GLY A 27 4.70 -12.83 5.56
C GLY A 27 4.67 -12.29 7.00
N ILE A 28 5.62 -12.71 7.85
CA ILE A 28 5.69 -12.21 9.24
C ILE A 28 6.12 -10.74 9.27
N TYR A 29 7.07 -10.32 8.43
CA TYR A 29 7.46 -8.91 8.35
C TYR A 29 6.30 -8.03 7.87
N LEU A 30 5.57 -8.45 6.83
CA LEU A 30 4.39 -7.73 6.36
C LEU A 30 3.34 -7.66 7.46
N TYR A 31 3.09 -8.77 8.17
CA TYR A 31 2.17 -8.80 9.30
C TYR A 31 2.57 -7.82 10.42
N ASP A 32 3.82 -7.88 10.88
CA ASP A 32 4.31 -7.06 11.99
C ASP A 32 4.30 -5.56 11.64
N MET A 33 4.64 -5.20 10.40
CA MET A 33 4.65 -3.81 9.96
C MET A 33 3.24 -3.25 9.73
N VAL A 34 2.36 -4.03 9.10
CA VAL A 34 1.08 -3.52 8.60
C VAL A 34 -0.05 -3.69 9.61
N SER A 35 -0.07 -4.78 10.38
CA SER A 35 -1.15 -5.05 11.35
C SER A 35 -1.38 -3.92 12.36
N PRO A 36 -0.34 -3.27 12.94
CA PRO A 36 -0.56 -2.13 13.83
C PRO A 36 -1.24 -0.95 13.14
N ILE A 37 -0.90 -0.70 11.88
CA ILE A 37 -1.46 0.40 11.07
C ILE A 37 -2.92 0.12 10.73
N LEU A 38 -3.21 -1.09 10.25
CA LEU A 38 -4.58 -1.55 9.95
C LEU A 38 -5.49 -1.45 11.18
N LYS A 39 -5.00 -1.87 12.36
CA LYS A 39 -5.77 -1.82 13.61
C LYS A 39 -6.01 -0.39 14.09
N ALA A 40 -5.01 0.49 13.96
CA ALA A 40 -5.12 1.87 14.41
C ALA A 40 -5.94 2.76 13.45
N TYR A 41 -5.91 2.46 12.15
CA TYR A 41 -6.51 3.29 11.10
C TYR A 41 -7.26 2.49 10.04
N PRO A 42 -8.25 1.65 10.42
CA PRO A 42 -8.91 0.71 9.50
C PRO A 42 -9.61 1.41 8.32
N ASN A 43 -10.04 2.65 8.50
CA ASN A 43 -10.73 3.43 7.47
C ASN A 43 -9.82 4.35 6.65
N LYS A 44 -8.52 4.44 7.00
CA LYS A 44 -7.55 5.30 6.31
C LYS A 44 -6.44 4.52 5.63
N PHE A 45 -6.25 3.24 5.92
CA PHE A 45 -5.18 2.44 5.34
C PHE A 45 -5.76 1.25 4.59
N ASN A 46 -5.56 1.24 3.27
CA ASN A 46 -6.02 0.15 2.41
C ASN A 46 -4.81 -0.50 1.73
N LEU A 47 -4.76 -1.83 1.80
CA LEU A 47 -3.72 -2.65 1.20
C LEU A 47 -4.32 -3.49 0.07
N TYR A 48 -3.79 -3.35 -1.12
CA TYR A 48 -4.23 -4.07 -2.31
C TYR A 48 -3.07 -4.90 -2.90
N THR A 49 -3.43 -5.89 -3.68
CA THR A 49 -2.53 -6.66 -4.53
C THR A 49 -3.16 -6.85 -5.91
N ILE A 50 -2.39 -7.35 -6.87
CA ILE A 50 -2.94 -7.82 -8.14
C ILE A 50 -3.54 -9.20 -7.97
N LYS A 51 -4.57 -9.52 -8.75
CA LYS A 51 -5.10 -10.87 -8.89
C LYS A 51 -4.03 -11.84 -9.39
N GLU A 52 -3.85 -12.93 -8.67
CA GLU A 52 -2.79 -13.92 -8.95
C GLU A 52 -2.89 -14.51 -10.37
N GLU A 53 -4.11 -14.71 -10.85
CA GLU A 53 -4.43 -15.27 -12.18
C GLU A 53 -3.91 -14.45 -13.37
N LEU A 54 -3.63 -13.16 -13.17
CA LEU A 54 -3.16 -12.28 -14.23
C LEU A 54 -1.65 -12.37 -14.47
N ASN A 55 -0.90 -12.96 -13.52
CA ASN A 55 0.56 -13.12 -13.59
C ASN A 55 1.33 -11.82 -13.92
N ILE A 56 0.87 -10.70 -13.37
CA ILE A 56 1.50 -9.38 -13.52
C ILE A 56 2.40 -9.13 -12.31
N TYR A 57 3.64 -8.71 -12.54
CA TYR A 57 4.57 -8.35 -11.48
C TYR A 57 4.51 -6.85 -11.17
N ILE A 58 4.22 -6.48 -9.92
CA ILE A 58 4.37 -5.11 -9.41
C ILE A 58 5.30 -5.14 -8.19
N HIS A 59 6.45 -4.47 -8.27
CA HIS A 59 7.43 -4.49 -7.17
C HIS A 59 6.84 -3.95 -5.85
N SER A 60 6.34 -2.71 -5.84
CA SER A 60 5.45 -2.12 -4.84
C SER A 60 5.16 -0.69 -5.29
N LYS A 61 3.92 -0.22 -5.10
CA LYS A 61 3.54 1.17 -5.38
C LYS A 61 2.78 1.72 -4.17
N VAL A 62 3.26 2.85 -3.64
CA VAL A 62 2.62 3.57 -2.54
C VAL A 62 1.96 4.81 -3.09
N VAL A 63 0.68 4.99 -2.80
CA VAL A 63 -0.07 6.19 -3.13
C VAL A 63 -0.58 6.82 -1.85
N VAL A 64 0.01 7.96 -1.50
CA VAL A 64 -0.42 8.79 -0.38
C VAL A 64 -1.38 9.83 -0.90
N ILE A 65 -2.56 9.93 -0.30
CA ILE A 65 -3.49 11.00 -0.59
C ILE A 65 -3.67 11.79 0.70
N ASP A 66 -3.12 12.99 0.62
CA ASP A 66 -3.15 13.99 1.66
C ASP A 66 -3.96 15.16 1.12
N ASP A 67 -4.92 15.64 1.90
CA ASP A 67 -5.64 16.88 1.58
C ASP A 67 -4.77 17.98 2.16
N VAL A 68 -3.68 18.23 1.44
CA VAL A 68 -2.82 19.36 1.73
C VAL A 68 -3.64 20.56 1.26
N ASP A 69 -4.34 21.21 2.20
CA ASP A 69 -4.39 22.67 2.14
C ASP A 69 -2.95 23.09 1.85
N THR A 70 -2.74 23.70 0.68
CA THR A 70 -1.43 24.11 0.20
C THR A 70 -0.71 24.88 1.32
N PHE A 71 0.16 24.22 2.07
CA PHE A 71 1.04 24.90 2.99
C PHE A 71 2.19 25.42 2.15
N GLU A 72 2.32 26.74 2.07
CA GLU A 72 3.55 27.34 1.60
C GLU A 72 4.66 26.87 2.53
N SER A 73 5.55 26.04 2.01
CA SER A 73 6.79 25.72 2.69
C SER A 73 7.66 26.98 2.75
N PRO A 74 8.49 27.19 3.79
CA PRO A 74 9.33 28.39 3.94
C PRO A 74 10.29 28.67 2.76
N ASP A 75 10.45 27.69 1.87
CA ASP A 75 11.24 27.71 0.64
C ASP A 75 10.41 27.97 -0.64
N GLY A 76 9.11 28.30 -0.53
CA GLY A 76 8.27 28.78 -1.64
C GLY A 76 7.83 27.71 -2.64
N VAL A 77 7.98 26.42 -2.31
CA VAL A 77 7.56 25.31 -3.20
C VAL A 77 6.08 24.98 -2.98
N ILE A 78 5.23 25.37 -3.93
CA ILE A 78 3.85 24.91 -4.02
C ILE A 78 3.87 23.40 -4.30
N VAL A 79 3.14 22.60 -3.51
CA VAL A 79 3.13 21.14 -3.66
C VAL A 79 2.73 20.75 -5.10
N ASN A 80 3.57 19.88 -5.66
CA ASN A 80 3.92 19.82 -7.08
C ASN A 80 2.77 19.25 -7.94
N LYS A 81 2.29 20.02 -8.93
CA LYS A 81 1.37 19.54 -10.00
C LYS A 81 1.81 18.19 -10.58
N LEU A 82 3.13 17.97 -10.69
CA LEU A 82 3.73 16.72 -11.13
C LEU A 82 3.42 15.53 -10.21
N ALA A 83 3.43 15.73 -8.89
CA ALA A 83 3.12 14.67 -7.93
C ALA A 83 1.64 14.30 -7.99
N ARG A 84 0.74 15.29 -8.16
CA ARG A 84 -0.69 15.04 -8.44
C ARG A 84 -0.87 14.30 -9.77
N ASP A 85 -0.21 14.75 -10.83
CA ASP A 85 -0.31 14.17 -12.17
C ASP A 85 0.18 12.71 -12.19
N PHE A 86 1.31 12.45 -11.53
CA PHE A 86 1.84 11.10 -11.36
C PHE A 86 0.86 10.19 -10.62
N ARG A 87 0.27 10.68 -9.51
CA ARG A 87 -0.73 9.91 -8.75
C ARG A 87 -1.95 9.59 -9.61
N ILE A 88 -2.54 10.58 -10.30
CA ILE A 88 -3.72 10.36 -11.17
C ILE A 88 -3.40 9.36 -12.29
N ARG A 89 -2.25 9.48 -12.97
CA ARG A 89 -1.85 8.49 -13.99
C ARG A 89 -1.69 7.09 -13.42
N LYS A 90 -1.18 6.97 -12.20
CA LYS A 90 -1.13 5.69 -11.49
C LYS A 90 -2.52 5.15 -11.16
N PHE A 91 -3.47 6.01 -10.81
CA PHE A 91 -4.88 5.60 -10.67
C PHE A 91 -5.44 5.07 -11.99
N GLN A 92 -5.26 5.78 -13.10
CA GLN A 92 -5.71 5.32 -14.41
C GLN A 92 -5.15 3.94 -14.79
N GLU A 93 -3.85 3.73 -14.58
CA GLU A 93 -3.18 2.44 -14.86
C GLU A 93 -3.81 1.29 -14.05
N MET A 94 -4.20 1.55 -12.79
CA MET A 94 -4.64 0.52 -11.87
C MET A 94 -6.16 0.30 -11.88
N THR A 95 -6.95 1.31 -12.21
CA THR A 95 -8.43 1.23 -12.22
C THR A 95 -9.03 1.19 -13.63
N GLY A 96 -8.26 1.58 -14.66
CA GLY A 96 -8.72 1.65 -16.06
C GLY A 96 -9.60 2.86 -16.40
N LEU A 97 -9.68 3.87 -15.53
CA LEU A 97 -10.55 5.05 -15.70
C LEU A 97 -9.85 6.20 -16.46
N GLY A 98 -10.64 7.11 -17.04
CA GLY A 98 -10.14 8.30 -17.75
C GLY A 98 -9.50 9.34 -16.83
N TYR A 99 -8.64 10.21 -17.39
CA TYR A 99 -7.87 11.20 -16.61
C TYR A 99 -8.79 12.29 -16.05
N ASP A 100 -9.72 12.76 -16.88
CA ASP A 100 -10.65 13.84 -16.54
C ASP A 100 -11.82 13.35 -15.65
N GLU A 101 -11.96 12.04 -15.49
CA GLU A 101 -13.00 11.39 -14.67
C GLU A 101 -12.58 11.19 -13.21
N LEU A 102 -11.34 11.57 -12.86
CA LEU A 102 -10.74 11.25 -11.57
C LEU A 102 -10.31 12.49 -10.79
N THR A 103 -11.07 12.83 -9.74
CA THR A 103 -10.51 13.60 -8.62
C THR A 103 -9.73 12.69 -7.67
N LEU A 104 -8.83 13.26 -6.85
CA LEU A 104 -8.08 12.49 -5.84
C LEU A 104 -8.99 11.78 -4.82
N LYS A 105 -10.18 12.33 -4.53
CA LYS A 105 -11.15 11.70 -3.63
C LYS A 105 -11.88 10.54 -4.33
N GLU A 106 -12.29 10.71 -5.58
CA GLU A 106 -12.93 9.65 -6.38
C GLU A 106 -11.97 8.51 -6.70
N ALA A 107 -10.69 8.82 -6.87
CA ALA A 107 -9.61 7.86 -7.07
C ALA A 107 -9.52 6.80 -5.96
N PHE A 108 -9.95 7.11 -4.73
CA PHE A 108 -10.05 6.10 -3.68
C PHE A 108 -11.21 5.14 -3.88
N TYR A 109 -12.39 5.68 -4.17
CA TYR A 109 -13.58 4.87 -4.36
C TYR A 109 -13.44 4.00 -5.60
N SER A 110 -12.69 4.47 -6.61
CA SER A 110 -12.37 3.66 -7.78
C SER A 110 -11.43 2.50 -7.46
N PHE A 111 -10.50 2.64 -6.52
CA PHE A 111 -9.67 1.53 -6.04
C PHE A 111 -10.50 0.45 -5.34
N GLU A 112 -11.39 0.87 -4.47
CA GLU A 112 -12.30 -0.04 -3.75
C GLU A 112 -13.23 -0.78 -4.72
N SER A 113 -13.81 -0.03 -5.67
CA SER A 113 -14.67 -0.56 -6.72
C SER A 113 -13.89 -1.51 -7.64
N ALA A 114 -12.67 -1.15 -8.03
CA ALA A 114 -11.80 -1.98 -8.86
C ALA A 114 -11.47 -3.29 -8.14
N ALA A 115 -11.04 -3.23 -6.88
CA ALA A 115 -10.72 -4.42 -6.08
C ALA A 115 -11.91 -5.38 -5.91
N SER A 116 -13.13 -4.85 -5.93
CA SER A 116 -14.37 -5.64 -5.85
C SER A 116 -14.86 -6.16 -7.22
N ASN A 117 -14.28 -5.66 -8.32
CA ASN A 117 -14.71 -5.97 -9.68
C ASN A 117 -13.81 -7.03 -10.31
N VAL A 118 -14.41 -8.14 -10.75
CA VAL A 118 -13.74 -9.27 -11.40
C VAL A 118 -12.99 -8.89 -12.68
N SER A 119 -13.40 -7.85 -13.41
CA SER A 119 -12.80 -7.43 -14.68
C SER A 119 -11.57 -6.52 -14.53
N THR A 120 -11.23 -6.06 -13.33
CA THR A 120 -10.02 -5.24 -13.11
C THR A 120 -8.84 -6.07 -12.62
N ILE A 121 -7.68 -5.44 -12.44
CA ILE A 121 -6.47 -6.14 -12.00
C ILE A 121 -6.33 -6.23 -10.47
N LEU A 122 -7.06 -5.41 -9.71
CA LEU A 122 -6.85 -5.26 -8.27
C LEU A 122 -7.70 -6.25 -7.46
N GLN A 123 -7.20 -6.59 -6.26
CA GLN A 123 -7.96 -7.24 -5.20
C GLN A 123 -7.45 -6.75 -3.83
N HIS A 124 -8.27 -6.87 -2.80
CA HIS A 124 -7.85 -6.59 -1.42
C HIS A 124 -6.79 -7.58 -0.95
N LEU A 125 -5.77 -7.09 -0.24
CA LEU A 125 -4.80 -7.95 0.42
C LEU A 125 -5.10 -8.03 1.91
N GLU A 126 -5.62 -9.19 2.32
CA GLU A 126 -5.81 -9.49 3.74
C GLU A 126 -4.49 -9.96 4.37
N VAL A 127 -4.07 -9.25 5.41
CA VAL A 127 -2.90 -9.60 6.22
C VAL A 127 -3.40 -10.28 7.49
N SER A 128 -3.35 -11.61 7.51
CA SER A 128 -3.81 -12.41 8.63
C SER A 128 -2.64 -13.05 9.39
N TYR A 129 -2.87 -13.32 10.68
CA TYR A 129 -1.90 -14.03 11.49
C TYR A 129 -1.88 -15.52 11.11
N HIS A 130 -0.69 -16.09 10.98
CA HIS A 130 -0.53 -17.53 10.82
C HIS A 130 0.32 -18.11 11.96
N ALA A 131 -0.10 -19.24 12.52
CA ALA A 131 0.59 -19.86 13.66
C ALA A 131 2.05 -20.23 13.38
N TYR A 132 2.39 -20.54 12.12
CA TYR A 132 3.77 -20.83 11.73
C TYR A 132 4.70 -19.62 11.88
N TYR A 133 4.19 -18.39 12.05
CA TYR A 133 5.01 -17.22 12.39
C TYR A 133 5.77 -17.39 13.71
N LEU A 134 5.28 -18.22 14.64
CA LEU A 134 5.99 -18.54 15.88
C LEU A 134 7.30 -19.30 15.65
N THR A 135 7.46 -19.96 14.50
CA THR A 135 8.70 -20.68 14.18
C THR A 135 9.79 -19.75 13.65
N PHE A 136 9.44 -18.50 13.28
CA PHE A 136 10.39 -17.45 12.90
C PHE A 136 11.00 -16.80 14.15
N THR A 137 11.89 -17.55 14.79
CA THR A 137 12.66 -17.06 15.95
C THR A 137 13.56 -15.88 15.59
N ASN A 138 14.03 -15.14 16.61
CA ASN A 138 14.97 -14.03 16.42
C ASN A 138 16.22 -14.43 15.61
N PHE A 139 16.68 -15.67 15.76
CA PHE A 139 17.78 -16.20 14.97
C PHE A 139 17.48 -16.22 13.47
N ILE A 140 16.29 -16.69 13.08
CA ILE A 140 15.86 -16.71 11.68
C ILE A 140 15.65 -15.29 11.17
N ARG A 141 15.05 -14.40 11.98
CA ARG A 141 14.83 -12.99 11.62
C ARG A 141 16.15 -12.27 11.32
N GLN A 142 17.15 -12.38 12.20
CA GLN A 142 18.47 -11.76 12.03
C GLN A 142 19.23 -12.27 10.80
N ASN A 143 19.08 -13.55 10.45
CA ASN A 143 19.71 -14.07 9.23
C ASN A 143 19.03 -13.56 7.95
N MET A 144 17.71 -13.33 7.99
CA MET A 144 16.96 -12.86 6.82
C MET A 144 16.96 -11.35 6.65
N ASN A 145 16.96 -10.59 7.74
CA ASN A 145 17.14 -9.15 7.74
C ASN A 145 18.21 -8.75 8.78
N PRO A 146 19.51 -8.89 8.45
CA PRO A 146 20.59 -8.55 9.36
C PRO A 146 20.63 -7.07 9.76
N GLN A 147 19.91 -6.22 9.02
CA GLN A 147 19.83 -4.78 9.25
C GLN A 147 18.64 -4.40 10.16
N ASP A 148 17.79 -5.35 10.54
CA ASP A 148 16.68 -5.14 11.49
C ASP A 148 17.22 -5.08 12.93
N ALA A 149 18.03 -4.04 13.21
CA ALA A 149 18.73 -3.82 14.47
C ALA A 149 18.08 -2.72 15.32
N CYS A 150 16.83 -2.36 15.04
CA CYS A 150 16.10 -1.34 15.81
C CYS A 150 15.90 -1.83 17.25
N THR A 151 16.58 -1.19 18.19
CA THR A 151 16.47 -1.36 19.64
C THR A 151 15.48 -0.38 20.23
#